data_AF-K2CEG1-F1
#
_entry.id   AF-K2CEG1-F1
#
_cell.length_a   1.000
_cell.length_b   1.000
_cell.length_c   1.000
_cell.angle_alpha   90.00
_cell.angle_beta   90.00
_cell.angle_gamma   90.00
#
_symmetry.space_group_name_H-M   'P 1'
#
loop_
_entity.id
_entity.type
_entity.pdbx_description
1 polymer ?
#
loop_
_entity_poly.entity_id
_entity_poly.type
_entity_poly.pdbx_seq_one_letter_code
_entity_poly.pdbx_strand_id
1 'polypeptide(L)'
;MLELCQHYGVTNYFLLDVEFPYIYRATRAGVRQIALRYSEDEAIETVLKYRGLADWVWIDTNTKLPLDATVMQQLQGFKTCLVCPERWGRPQDIAEYINQLQVLHFPLTAVMAAEAYVDQWSRF
;
A
#
# COMPACT_ATOMS: atom_id res chain seq x y z
N MET A 1 -17.58 9.65 -5.78
CA MET A 1 -16.85 8.36 -5.89
C MET A 1 -17.35 7.35 -4.87
N LEU A 2 -17.23 7.60 -3.56
CA LEU A 2 -17.72 6.70 -2.50
C LEU A 2 -19.20 6.33 -2.66
N GLU A 3 -20.04 7.31 -2.95
CA GLU A 3 -21.47 7.10 -3.23
C GLU A 3 -21.71 6.19 -4.44
N LEU A 4 -20.86 6.28 -5.47
CA LEU A 4 -20.96 5.41 -6.65
C LEU A 4 -20.53 3.98 -6.30
N CYS A 5 -19.43 3.82 -5.54
CA CYS A 5 -19.01 2.51 -5.07
C CYS A 5 -20.12 1.85 -4.23
N GLN A 6 -20.77 2.60 -3.35
CA GLN A 6 -21.92 2.12 -2.59
C GLN A 6 -23.12 1.78 -3.49
N HIS A 7 -23.46 2.65 -4.43
CA HIS A 7 -24.57 2.46 -5.36
C HIS A 7 -24.40 1.21 -6.22
N TYR A 8 -23.18 0.94 -6.69
CA TYR A 8 -22.86 -0.22 -7.53
C TYR A 8 -22.37 -1.44 -6.71
N GLY A 9 -22.38 -1.40 -5.38
CA GLY A 9 -21.97 -2.52 -4.53
C GLY A 9 -20.48 -2.87 -4.62
N VAL A 10 -19.62 -1.93 -5.02
CA VAL A 10 -18.16 -2.12 -5.05
C VAL A 10 -17.64 -2.04 -3.61
N THR A 11 -17.24 -3.17 -3.05
CA THR A 11 -16.81 -3.29 -1.65
C THR A 11 -15.29 -3.34 -1.46
N ASN A 12 -14.54 -3.64 -2.52
CA ASN A 12 -13.08 -3.75 -2.47
C ASN A 12 -12.41 -2.63 -3.26
N TYR A 13 -12.17 -1.51 -2.58
CA TYR A 13 -11.49 -0.35 -3.14
C TYR A 13 -10.78 0.44 -2.04
N PHE A 14 -9.94 1.36 -2.45
CA PHE A 14 -9.46 2.45 -1.62
C PHE A 14 -9.23 3.70 -2.48
N LEU A 15 -9.25 4.86 -1.85
CA LEU A 15 -8.87 6.13 -2.45
C LEU A 15 -7.35 6.29 -2.36
N LEU A 16 -6.69 6.38 -3.51
CA LEU A 16 -5.27 6.67 -3.65
C LEU A 16 -5.08 8.16 -3.95
N ASP A 17 -3.97 8.73 -3.47
CA ASP A 17 -3.51 10.10 -3.80
C ASP A 17 -4.56 11.20 -3.61
N VAL A 18 -5.32 11.11 -2.51
CA VAL A 18 -6.20 12.20 -2.07
C VAL A 18 -5.42 13.22 -1.25
N GLU A 19 -5.81 14.49 -1.34
CA GLU A 19 -5.12 15.56 -0.61
C GLU A 19 -5.22 15.38 0.91
N PHE A 20 -4.17 15.77 1.63
CA PHE A 20 -4.12 15.60 3.09
C PHE A 20 -5.32 16.24 3.83
N PRO A 21 -5.82 17.45 3.47
CA PRO A 21 -7.03 17.99 4.09
C PRO A 21 -8.27 17.10 3.92
N TYR A 22 -8.36 16.34 2.83
CA TYR A 22 -9.41 15.35 2.63
C TYR A 22 -9.19 14.13 3.50
N ILE A 23 -7.98 13.54 3.50
CA ILE A 23 -7.62 12.42 4.39
C ILE A 23 -7.99 12.74 5.84
N TYR A 24 -7.58 13.91 6.33
CA TYR A 24 -7.82 14.35 7.70
C TYR A 24 -9.32 14.37 8.06
N ARG A 25 -10.15 14.97 7.19
CA ARG A 25 -11.60 15.11 7.43
C ARG A 25 -12.34 13.80 7.24
N ALA A 26 -12.09 13.09 6.15
CA ALA A 26 -12.82 11.89 5.75
C ALA A 26 -12.59 10.74 6.72
N THR A 27 -11.35 10.51 7.15
CA THR A 27 -11.03 9.45 8.13
C THR A 27 -11.70 9.68 9.49
N ARG A 28 -11.83 10.95 9.93
CA ARG A 28 -12.58 11.32 11.15
C ARG A 28 -14.09 11.19 11.00
N ALA A 29 -14.59 11.28 9.78
CA ALA A 29 -15.98 10.99 9.45
C ALA A 29 -16.26 9.48 9.27
N GLY A 30 -15.25 8.61 9.48
CA GLY A 30 -15.38 7.16 9.42
C GLY A 30 -15.10 6.54 8.05
N VAL A 31 -14.62 7.33 7.07
CA VAL A 31 -14.18 6.79 5.78
C VAL A 31 -12.83 6.09 5.94
N ARG A 32 -12.83 4.76 5.85
CA ARG A 32 -11.63 3.94 6.07
C ARG A 32 -10.93 3.49 4.79
N GLN A 33 -11.64 3.50 3.66
CA GLN A 33 -11.17 3.06 2.35
C GLN A 33 -10.24 4.11 1.71
N ILE A 34 -9.18 4.51 2.42
CA ILE A 34 -8.18 5.50 2.01
C ILE A 34 -6.81 4.87 2.20
N ALA A 35 -5.92 5.04 1.23
CA ALA A 35 -4.52 4.64 1.36
C ALA A 35 -3.66 5.81 1.85
N LEU A 36 -2.84 5.53 2.86
CA LEU A 36 -1.76 6.41 3.30
C LEU A 36 -0.48 5.99 2.60
N ARG A 37 0.31 6.97 2.18
CA ARG A 37 1.54 6.71 1.47
C ARG A 37 2.70 6.46 2.44
N TYR A 38 3.57 5.52 2.05
CA TYR A 38 4.79 5.17 2.75
C TYR A 38 5.87 4.85 1.73
N SER A 39 7.06 5.42 1.91
CA SER A 39 8.22 5.21 1.04
C SER A 39 9.49 5.61 1.76
N GLU A 40 10.62 5.62 1.07
CA GLU A 40 11.87 6.18 1.60
C GLU A 40 11.75 7.68 1.95
N ASP A 41 10.86 8.41 1.27
CA ASP A 41 10.64 9.85 1.48
C ASP A 41 9.40 10.15 2.36
N GLU A 42 8.43 9.23 2.38
CA GLU A 42 7.17 9.39 3.10
C GLU A 42 7.20 8.62 4.43
N ALA A 43 7.29 9.37 5.52
CA ALA A 43 7.55 8.85 6.86
C ALA A 43 6.42 7.95 7.40
N ILE A 44 6.80 6.79 7.96
CA ILE A 44 5.86 5.80 8.54
C ILE A 44 5.05 6.36 9.71
N GLU A 45 5.58 7.36 10.41
CA GLU A 45 4.89 8.06 11.50
C GLU A 45 3.58 8.68 11.02
N THR A 46 3.51 9.11 9.76
CA THR A 46 2.26 9.60 9.17
C THR A 46 1.24 8.47 9.08
N VAL A 47 1.64 7.30 8.58
CA VAL A 47 0.77 6.11 8.53
C VAL A 47 0.26 5.73 9.92
N LEU A 48 1.17 5.67 10.89
CA LEU A 48 0.85 5.24 12.26
C LEU A 48 -0.16 6.16 12.97
N LYS A 49 -0.16 7.47 12.67
CA LYS A 49 -1.15 8.43 13.22
C LYS A 49 -2.60 8.15 12.80
N TYR A 50 -2.80 7.40 11.72
CA TYR A 50 -4.11 7.05 11.18
C TYR A 50 -4.46 5.57 11.39
N ARG A 51 -3.72 4.87 12.24
CA ARG A 51 -4.07 3.52 12.70
C ARG A 51 -5.47 3.52 13.30
N GLY A 52 -6.31 2.63 12.82
CA GLY A 52 -7.72 2.55 13.23
C GLY A 52 -8.62 3.62 12.60
N LEU A 53 -8.10 4.50 11.74
CA LEU A 53 -8.87 5.51 11.00
C LEU A 53 -8.88 5.25 9.48
N ALA A 54 -7.76 4.78 8.93
CA ALA A 54 -7.63 4.33 7.55
C ALA A 54 -7.21 2.85 7.51
N ASP A 55 -7.61 2.14 6.46
CA ASP A 55 -7.36 0.70 6.32
C ASP A 55 -6.13 0.38 5.46
N TRP A 56 -5.74 1.27 4.54
CA TRP A 56 -4.75 0.93 3.51
C TRP A 56 -3.45 1.72 3.63
N VAL A 57 -2.37 1.07 3.24
CA VAL A 57 -1.04 1.68 3.08
C VAL A 57 -0.54 1.39 1.67
N TRP A 58 -0.23 2.46 0.95
CA TRP A 58 0.40 2.45 -0.36
C TRP A 58 1.90 2.57 -0.17
N ILE A 59 2.61 1.49 -0.48
CA ILE A 59 4.06 1.36 -0.23
C ILE A 59 4.78 1.58 -1.54
N ASP A 60 5.38 2.75 -1.70
CA ASP A 60 6.18 3.07 -2.88
C ASP A 60 7.61 2.56 -2.76
N THR A 61 8.15 2.09 -3.88
CA THR A 61 9.50 1.52 -3.97
C THR A 61 10.37 2.38 -4.87
N ASN A 62 10.62 3.63 -4.48
CA ASN A 62 11.27 4.62 -5.34
C ASN A 62 12.66 4.15 -5.79
N THR A 63 13.48 3.73 -4.82
CA THR A 63 14.89 3.34 -4.99
C THR A 63 15.22 1.99 -4.35
N LYS A 64 14.40 1.49 -3.43
CA LYS A 64 14.56 0.18 -2.78
C LYS A 64 13.22 -0.35 -2.25
N LEU A 65 13.23 -1.53 -1.65
CA LEU A 65 12.13 -2.03 -0.84
C LEU A 65 12.21 -1.37 0.55
N PRO A 66 11.28 -0.48 0.96
CA PRO A 66 11.35 0.19 2.25
C PRO A 66 10.72 -0.69 3.34
N LEU A 67 10.99 -2.00 3.37
CA LEU A 67 10.39 -2.91 4.35
C LEU A 67 11.47 -3.67 5.10
N ASP A 68 11.35 -3.67 6.42
CA ASP A 68 12.11 -4.50 7.33
C ASP A 68 11.19 -5.06 8.43
N ALA A 69 11.74 -5.82 9.37
CA ALA A 69 10.97 -6.43 10.45
C ALA A 69 10.29 -5.39 11.37
N THR A 70 10.89 -4.21 11.54
CA THR A 70 10.34 -3.14 12.37
C THR A 70 9.16 -2.48 11.67
N VAL A 71 9.34 -2.14 10.38
CA VAL A 71 8.28 -1.58 9.54
C VAL A 71 7.12 -2.56 9.40
N MET A 72 7.39 -3.85 9.21
CA MET A 72 6.36 -4.88 9.20
C MET A 72 5.51 -4.85 10.47
N GLN A 73 6.15 -4.84 11.65
CA GLN A 73 5.44 -4.76 12.93
C GLN A 73 4.61 -3.48 13.03
N GLN A 74 5.17 -2.35 12.57
CA GLN A 74 4.48 -1.06 12.53
C GLN A 74 3.30 -1.03 11.54
N LEU A 75 3.31 -1.83 10.47
CA LEU A 75 2.22 -1.91 9.49
C LEU A 75 1.18 -2.99 9.84
N GLN A 76 1.38 -3.77 10.89
CA GLN A 76 0.43 -4.80 11.31
C GLN A 76 -0.97 -4.20 11.51
N GLY A 77 -1.99 -4.81 10.91
CA GLY A 77 -3.39 -4.36 10.99
C GLY A 77 -3.81 -3.38 9.89
N PHE A 78 -2.91 -2.94 9.03
CA PHE A 78 -3.24 -2.31 7.77
C PHE A 78 -3.30 -3.35 6.64
N LYS A 79 -4.10 -3.06 5.61
CA LYS A 79 -3.98 -3.66 4.28
C LYS A 79 -2.87 -2.94 3.53
N THR A 80 -2.04 -3.67 2.82
CA THR A 80 -0.83 -3.14 2.18
C THR A 80 -0.87 -3.35 0.68
N CYS A 81 -0.61 -2.29 -0.07
CA CYS A 81 -0.47 -2.31 -1.52
C CYS A 81 0.94 -1.87 -1.88
N LEU A 82 1.77 -2.78 -2.38
CA LEU A 82 3.14 -2.50 -2.78
C LEU A 82 3.18 -2.06 -4.25
N VAL A 83 3.92 -0.99 -4.53
CA VAL A 83 4.22 -0.59 -5.91
C VAL A 83 5.37 -1.43 -6.44
N CYS A 84 5.13 -2.15 -7.53
CA CYS A 84 6.14 -2.95 -8.20
C CYS A 84 7.30 -2.05 -8.68
N PRO A 85 8.58 -2.44 -8.47
CA PRO A 85 9.73 -1.61 -8.85
C PRO A 85 9.84 -1.36 -10.37
N GLU A 86 9.13 -2.12 -11.22
CA GLU A 86 9.01 -1.82 -12.64
C GLU A 86 8.39 -0.43 -12.91
N ARG A 87 7.47 0.03 -12.04
CA ARG A 87 6.90 1.38 -12.14
C ARG A 87 7.94 2.48 -11.96
N TRP A 88 9.06 2.13 -11.34
CA TRP A 88 10.24 2.96 -11.14
C TRP A 88 11.38 2.63 -12.12
N GLY A 89 11.10 1.86 -13.18
CA GLY A 89 12.08 1.48 -14.21
C GLY A 89 13.05 0.37 -13.76
N ARG A 90 12.69 -0.41 -12.73
CA ARG A 90 13.58 -1.43 -12.12
C ARG A 90 12.92 -2.82 -12.09
N PRO A 91 12.49 -3.38 -13.23
CA PRO A 91 11.86 -4.70 -13.27
C PRO A 91 12.77 -5.83 -12.78
N GLN A 92 14.09 -5.67 -12.86
CA GLN A 92 15.06 -6.65 -12.37
C GLN A 92 15.01 -6.86 -10.84
N ASP A 93 14.48 -5.89 -10.09
CA ASP A 93 14.42 -5.93 -8.62
C ASP A 93 13.23 -6.78 -8.11
N ILE A 94 12.28 -7.14 -8.99
CA ILE A 94 11.04 -7.86 -8.61
C ILE A 94 11.35 -9.16 -7.88
N ALA A 95 12.22 -10.00 -8.45
CA ALA A 95 12.54 -11.31 -7.88
C ALA A 95 13.18 -11.19 -6.50
N GLU A 96 14.07 -10.21 -6.32
CA GLU A 96 14.71 -9.95 -5.05
C GLU A 96 13.71 -9.43 -4.00
N TYR A 97 12.76 -8.58 -4.39
CA TYR A 97 11.74 -8.08 -3.46
C TYR A 97 10.80 -9.19 -3.01
N ILE A 98 10.40 -10.09 -3.90
CA ILE A 98 9.61 -11.28 -3.55
C ILE A 98 10.34 -12.12 -2.50
N ASN A 99 11.63 -12.40 -2.71
CA ASN A 99 12.44 -13.15 -1.74
C ASN A 99 12.49 -12.45 -0.38
N GLN A 100 12.75 -11.13 -0.35
CA GLN A 100 12.80 -10.36 0.89
C GLN A 100 11.46 -10.38 1.63
N LEU A 101 10.35 -10.20 0.92
CA LEU A 101 9.00 -10.25 1.50
C LEU A 101 8.66 -11.64 2.07
N GLN A 102 9.08 -12.71 1.39
CA GLN A 102 8.90 -14.09 1.85
C GLN A 102 9.71 -14.37 3.12
N VAL A 103 10.98 -13.93 3.18
CA VAL A 103 11.82 -14.05 4.38
C VAL A 103 11.21 -13.28 5.55
N LEU A 104 10.66 -12.09 5.31
CA LEU A 104 9.96 -11.29 6.31
C LEU A 104 8.59 -11.87 6.69
N HIS A 105 8.07 -12.86 5.95
CA HIS A 105 6.69 -13.34 6.07
C HIS A 105 5.67 -12.19 6.02
N PHE A 106 5.92 -11.21 5.14
CA PHE A 106 5.13 -9.98 5.09
C PHE A 106 3.73 -10.26 4.50
N PRO A 107 2.63 -9.93 5.19
CA PRO A 107 1.27 -10.23 4.73
C PRO A 107 0.81 -9.19 3.69
N LEU A 108 1.39 -9.24 2.48
CA LEU A 108 1.05 -8.31 1.41
C LEU A 108 -0.40 -8.52 0.94
N THR A 109 -1.19 -7.45 0.88
CA THR A 109 -2.60 -7.54 0.45
C THR A 109 -2.78 -7.39 -1.06
N ALA A 110 -1.99 -6.52 -1.68
CA ALA A 110 -2.06 -6.24 -3.11
C ALA A 110 -0.72 -5.76 -3.67
N VAL A 111 -0.55 -5.86 -4.98
CA VAL A 111 0.58 -5.30 -5.73
C VAL A 111 0.04 -4.45 -6.87
N MET A 112 0.58 -3.24 -7.03
CA MET A 112 0.40 -2.42 -8.22
C MET A 112 1.50 -2.76 -9.22
N ALA A 113 1.16 -3.48 -10.29
CA ALA A 113 2.07 -3.84 -11.37
C ALA A 113 1.44 -3.57 -12.75
N ALA A 114 2.26 -3.40 -13.77
CA ALA A 114 1.81 -3.53 -15.15
C ALA A 114 1.51 -5.00 -15.47
N GLU A 115 0.55 -5.23 -16.37
CA GLU A 115 0.03 -6.55 -16.72
C GLU A 115 1.15 -7.55 -17.07
N ALA A 116 2.17 -7.11 -17.81
CA ALA A 116 3.32 -7.91 -18.21
C ALA A 116 4.15 -8.49 -17.03
N TYR A 117 4.00 -7.95 -15.82
CA TYR A 117 4.77 -8.34 -14.63
C TYR A 117 3.91 -9.07 -13.57
N VAL A 118 2.60 -9.21 -13.77
CA VAL A 118 1.68 -9.82 -12.79
C VAL A 118 2.05 -11.28 -12.48
N ASP A 119 2.46 -12.05 -13.50
CA ASP A 119 2.83 -13.45 -13.34
C ASP A 119 4.06 -13.65 -12.43
N GLN A 120 4.94 -12.65 -12.33
CA GLN A 120 6.10 -12.71 -11.44
C GLN A 120 5.65 -12.66 -9.97
N TRP A 121 4.65 -11.83 -9.67
CA TRP A 121 4.05 -11.68 -8.35
C TRP A 121 3.09 -12.81 -7.98
N SER A 122 2.65 -13.62 -8.94
CA SER A 122 1.83 -14.81 -8.67
C SER A 122 2.58 -15.92 -7.93
N ARG A 123 3.91 -15.77 -7.77
CA ARG A 123 4.78 -16.67 -7.00
C ARG A 123 4.94 -16.27 -5.53
N PHE A 124 4.32 -15.16 -5.14
CA PHE A 124 4.33 -14.64 -3.77
C PHE A 124 3.39 -15.44 -2.86
#